data_AF-A0A7X9FIZ3-F1
#
_entry.id   AF-A0A7X9FIZ3-F1
#
_cell.length_a   1.000
_cell.length_b   1.000
_cell.length_c   1.000
_cell.angle_alpha   90.00
_cell.angle_beta   90.00
_cell.angle_gamma   90.00
#
_symmetry.space_group_name_H-M   'P 1'
#
loop_
_entity.id
_entity.type
_entity.pdbx_description
1 polymer ?
#
loop_
_entity_poly.entity_id
_entity_poly.type
_entity_poly.pdbx_seq_one_letter_code
_entity_poly.pdbx_strand_id
1 'polypeptide(L)' 'MEYRKKKTGSDTWHFCKNCSNWPTTDYVSRHDKPTTGELCDQCRAKEANRSCSK' A
#
# COMPACT_ATOMS: atom_id res chain seq x y z
N MET A 1 -2.01 0.30 -11.24
CA MET A 1 -2.12 0.02 -9.79
C MET A 1 -1.41 1.13 -9.07
N GLU A 2 -1.95 1.62 -7.96
CA GLU A 2 -1.31 2.70 -7.19
C GLU A 2 -0.76 2.13 -5.89
N TYR A 3 0.52 2.39 -5.62
CA TYR A 3 1.18 2.08 -4.38
C TYR A 3 1.34 3.38 -3.58
N ARG A 4 0.86 3.41 -2.34
CA ARG A 4 1.02 4.52 -1.41
C ARG A 4 1.79 4.11 -0.17
N LYS A 5 2.62 5.00 0.35
CA LYS A 5 3.34 4.83 1.61
C LYS A 5 3.33 6.15 2.35
N LYS A 6 3.23 6.14 3.68
CA LYS A 6 3.39 7.38 4.47
C LYS A 6 4.78 7.97 4.28
N LYS A 7 4.89 9.30 4.17
CA LYS A 7 6.19 9.97 4.02
C LYS A 7 7.05 9.83 5.28
N THR A 8 6.42 9.76 6.43
CA THR A 8 7.08 9.75 7.74
C THR A 8 6.71 8.49 8.53
N GLY A 9 7.71 7.86 9.15
CA GLY A 9 7.52 6.80 10.14
C GLY A 9 7.08 5.41 9.61
N SER A 10 7.01 5.19 8.30
CA SER A 10 6.73 3.86 7.76
C SER A 10 7.34 3.65 6.38
N ASP A 11 8.08 2.54 6.23
CA ASP A 11 8.60 2.07 4.95
C ASP A 11 7.68 1.05 4.26
N THR A 12 6.43 0.97 4.70
CA THR A 12 5.44 0.01 4.21
C THR A 12 4.58 0.60 3.10
N TRP A 13 4.59 -0.04 1.94
CA TRP A 13 3.75 0.27 0.80
C TRP A 13 2.42 -0.47 0.86
N HIS A 14 1.36 0.30 0.69
CA HIS A 14 0.00 -0.16 0.55
C HIS A 14 -0.40 -0.04 -0.91
N PHE A 15 -1.05 -1.05 -1.47
CA PHE A 15 -1.56 -1.03 -2.85
C PHE A 15 -3.06 -1.31 -2.92
N CYS A 16 -3.69 -1.27 -1.74
CA CYS A 16 -5.06 -1.67 -1.53
C CYS A 16 -5.80 -0.52 -0.85
N LYS A 17 -6.68 0.17 -1.58
CA LYS A 17 -7.44 1.34 -1.11
C LYS A 17 -8.35 1.03 0.08
N ASN A 18 -8.76 -0.22 0.24
CA ASN A 18 -9.54 -0.71 1.38
C ASN A 18 -8.66 -1.37 2.48
N CYS A 19 -7.36 -1.08 2.48
CA CYS A 19 -6.48 -1.40 3.60
C CYS A 19 -6.77 -0.46 4.77
N SER A 20 -6.82 -1.00 5.99
CA SER A 20 -7.04 -0.21 7.21
C SER A 20 -5.95 0.85 7.44
N ASN A 21 -4.75 0.57 6.95
CA ASN A 21 -3.59 1.46 7.02
C ASN A 21 -3.36 2.24 5.73
N TRP A 22 -4.32 2.24 4.79
CA TRP A 22 -4.21 3.00 3.56
C TRP A 22 -4.01 4.49 3.87
N PRO A 23 -2.89 5.09 3.45
CA PRO A 23 -2.62 6.47 3.81
C PRO A 23 -3.43 7.42 2.91
N THR A 24 -4.16 8.31 3.57
CA THR A 24 -5.04 9.32 2.94
C THR A 24 -4.45 10.73 3.00
N THR A 25 -3.45 10.95 3.85
CA THR A 25 -2.71 12.21 3.99
C THR A 25 -1.21 11.92 4.15
N ASP A 26 -0.37 12.91 3.82
CA ASP A 26 1.10 12.86 3.92
C ASP A 26 1.73 11.56 3.41
N TYR A 27 1.36 11.17 2.18
CA TYR A 27 1.87 9.97 1.53
C TYR A 27 2.63 10.28 0.25
N VAL A 28 3.48 9.34 -0.13
CA VAL A 28 4.04 9.24 -1.47
C VAL A 28 3.25 8.16 -2.21
N SER A 29 2.83 8.47 -3.44
CA SER A 29 2.24 7.49 -4.34
C SER A 29 3.16 7.22 -5.52
N ARG A 30 3.10 6.01 -6.05
CA ARG A 30 3.78 5.59 -7.28
C ARG A 30 2.91 4.57 -8.02
N HIS A 31 3.07 4.52 -9.34
CA HIS A 31 2.33 3.56 -10.18
C HIS A 31 3.09 2.24 -10.40
N ASP A 32 4.42 2.29 -10.27
CA ASP A 32 5.29 1.13 -10.35
C ASP A 32 5.45 0.44 -9.00
N LYS A 33 5.67 -0.88 -9.06
CA LYS A 33 5.94 -1.67 -7.87
C LYS A 33 7.19 -1.11 -7.17
N PRO A 34 7.12 -0.77 -5.88
CA PRO A 34 8.26 -0.25 -5.15
C PRO A 34 9.40 -1.28 -5.14
N THR A 35 10.59 -0.83 -5.50
CA THR A 35 11.84 -1.60 -5.40
C THR A 35 12.45 -1.54 -3.99
N THR A 36 11.98 -0.60 -3.17
CA THR A 36 12.46 -0.32 -1.81
C THR A 36 11.29 -0.21 -0.84
N GLY A 37 11.49 -0.73 0.37
CA GLY A 37 10.45 -0.83 1.41
C GLY A 37 9.63 -2.12 1.33
N GLU A 38 8.81 -2.34 2.35
CA GLU A 38 8.03 -3.58 2.52
C GLU A 38 6.63 -3.41 1.94
N LEU A 39 6.01 -4.48 1.43
CA LEU A 39 4.59 -4.45 1.05
C LEU A 39 3.74 -4.83 2.25
N CYS A 40 2.67 -4.08 2.51
CA CYS A 40 1.76 -4.37 3.62
C CYS A 40 1.16 -5.78 3.52
N ASP A 41 1.33 -6.59 4.56
CA ASP A 41 0.80 -7.96 4.62
C ASP A 41 -0.73 -8.01 4.54
N GLN A 42 -1.43 -7.00 5.06
CA GLN A 42 -2.89 -6.92 4.90
C GLN A 42 -3.28 -6.74 3.43
N CYS A 43 -2.52 -5.96 2.66
CA CYS A 43 -2.75 -5.79 1.23
C CYS A 43 -2.48 -7.11 0.49
N ARG A 44 -1.37 -7.80 0.81
CA ARG A 44 -1.04 -9.13 0.27
C ARG A 44 -2.15 -10.15 0.54
N ALA A 45 -2.63 -10.21 1.78
CA ALA A 45 -3.71 -11.11 2.18
C ALA A 45 -5.01 -10.77 1.45
N LYS A 46 -5.39 -9.49 1.34
CA LYS A 46 -6.60 -9.08 0.60
C LYS A 46 -6.48 -9.39 -0.90
N GLU A 47 -5.31 -9.24 -1.49
CA GLU A 47 -5.07 -9.60 -2.89
C GLU A 47 -5.18 -11.11 -3.13
N ALA A 48 -4.58 -11.92 -2.25
CA ALA A 48 -4.76 -13.37 -2.27
C ALA A 48 -6.24 -13.77 -2.13
N ASN A 49 -7.00 -13.06 -1.29
CA ASN A 49 -8.44 -13.24 -1.12
C ASN A 49 -9.30 -12.53 -2.17
N ARG A 50 -8.70 -11.93 -3.23
CA ARG A 50 -9.39 -11.15 -4.28
C ARG A 50 -10.34 -10.05 -3.73
N SER A 51 -10.09 -9.60 -2.51
CA SER A 51 -10.90 -8.64 -1.76
C SER A 51 -10.22 -7.26 -1.72
N CYS A 52 -9.20 -7.05 -2.54
CA CYS A 52 -8.41 -5.83 -2.57
C CYS A 52 -8.93 -4.83 -3.61
N SER A 53 -9.15 -3.58 -3.19
CA SER A 53 -9.55 -2.49 -4.08
C SER A 53 -8.31 -1.76 -4.60
N LYS A 54 -8.00 -1.92 -5.88
CA LYS A 54 -6.79 -1.34 -6.52
C LYS A 54 -7.02 0.07 -7.06
#